data_AF-A0A7W0ZQ52-F1
#
_entry.id   AF-A0A7W0ZQ52-F1
#
_cell.length_a   1.000
_cell.length_b   1.000
_cell.length_c   1.000
_cell.angle_alpha   90.00
_cell.angle_beta   90.00
_cell.angle_gamma   90.00
#
_symmetry.space_group_name_H-M   'P 1'
#
loop_
_entity.id
_entity.type
_entity.pdbx_description
1 polymer ?
#
loop_
_entity_poly.entity_id
_entity_poly.type
_entity_poly.pdbx_seq_one_letter_code
_entity_poly.pdbx_strand_id
1 'polypeptide(L)'
;RGMTAIVCPTVNSYKRLAAGHRAPRHATWARLTQTALIRVPSWGPSTESTVELELRSPDNMANPYLALAVALASAMDGIRRAQEPQLASDESLIRHDDEEMARLGVQPLPQTLGDALGALAEDNLIREALGDYVCDQFLLVKRAEWNDYRRYVSPWERERYGD
;
A
#
# COMPACT_ATOMS: atom_id res chain seq x y z
N ARG A 1 0.80 7.16 2.25
CA ARG A 1 1.82 6.31 1.56
C ARG A 1 2.70 5.58 2.56
N GLY A 2 3.05 6.18 3.72
CA GLY A 2 3.90 5.54 4.73
C GLY A 2 3.33 4.25 5.31
N MET A 3 2.00 4.14 5.41
CA MET A 3 1.31 2.92 5.83
C MET A 3 1.73 1.67 5.04
N THR A 4 2.11 1.80 3.77
CA THR A 4 2.50 0.66 2.92
C THR A 4 3.66 -0.13 3.53
N ALA A 5 4.64 0.52 4.17
CA ALA A 5 5.76 -0.19 4.80
C ALA A 5 5.30 -1.11 5.94
N ILE A 6 4.21 -0.77 6.63
CA ILE A 6 3.68 -1.53 7.76
C ILE A 6 2.85 -2.72 7.28
N VAL A 7 2.00 -2.50 6.27
CA VAL A 7 1.09 -3.53 5.73
C VAL A 7 1.74 -4.42 4.66
N CYS A 8 2.87 -3.99 4.10
CA CYS A 8 3.69 -4.73 3.13
C CYS A 8 5.16 -4.73 3.61
N PRO A 9 5.49 -5.45 4.70
CA PRO A 9 6.73 -5.18 5.44
C PRO A 9 7.96 -5.91 4.90
N THR A 10 7.87 -6.66 3.80
CA THR A 10 8.99 -7.45 3.28
C THR A 10 9.35 -7.03 1.87
N VAL A 11 10.57 -7.33 1.42
CA VAL A 11 10.95 -7.15 0.01
C VAL A 11 10.01 -7.91 -0.93
N ASN A 12 9.57 -9.10 -0.54
CA ASN A 12 8.70 -9.94 -1.35
C ASN A 12 7.28 -9.36 -1.53
N SER A 13 6.80 -8.60 -0.54
CA SER A 13 5.52 -7.89 -0.60
C SER A 13 5.39 -7.02 -1.86
N TYR A 14 6.48 -6.38 -2.28
CA TYR A 14 6.48 -5.46 -3.42
C TYR A 14 6.52 -6.20 -4.77
N LYS A 15 7.02 -7.43 -4.81
CA LYS A 15 6.89 -8.29 -6.00
C LYS A 15 5.41 -8.62 -6.28
N ARG A 16 4.61 -8.80 -5.22
CA ARG A 16 3.15 -8.99 -5.33
C ARG A 16 2.47 -7.74 -5.91
N LEU A 17 2.82 -6.56 -5.39
CA LEU A 17 2.27 -5.28 -5.89
C LEU A 17 2.69 -5.02 -7.34
N ALA A 18 3.94 -5.30 -7.70
CA ALA A 18 4.47 -5.10 -9.04
C ALA A 18 3.91 -6.10 -10.07
N ALA A 19 3.59 -7.33 -9.66
CA ALA A 19 3.12 -8.38 -10.56
C ALA A 19 1.80 -8.04 -11.28
N GLY A 20 1.02 -7.06 -10.81
CA GLY A 20 -0.20 -6.58 -11.50
C GLY A 20 -1.38 -7.56 -11.52
N HIS A 21 -1.23 -8.76 -10.96
CA HIS A 21 -2.29 -9.77 -10.88
C HIS A 21 -3.16 -9.53 -9.62
N ARG A 22 -4.26 -8.78 -9.75
CA ARG A 22 -5.24 -8.48 -8.68
C ARG A 22 -4.69 -7.78 -7.43
N ALA A 23 -3.43 -7.35 -7.44
CA ALA A 23 -2.82 -6.53 -6.41
C ALA A 23 -2.95 -5.04 -6.77
N PRO A 24 -3.20 -4.17 -5.78
CA PRO A 24 -3.31 -2.74 -6.06
C PRO A 24 -1.95 -2.12 -6.37
N ARG A 25 -1.93 -1.23 -7.37
CA ARG A 25 -0.73 -0.43 -7.74
C ARG A 25 -0.87 1.06 -7.46
N HIS A 26 -2.10 1.54 -7.31
CA HIS A 26 -2.43 2.95 -7.14
C HIS A 26 -3.35 3.13 -5.95
N ALA A 27 -3.33 4.34 -5.35
CA ALA A 27 -4.20 4.71 -4.24
C ALA A 27 -5.63 5.03 -4.72
N THR A 28 -6.32 4.04 -5.31
CA THR A 28 -7.69 4.16 -5.82
C THR A 28 -8.70 3.39 -4.96
N TRP A 29 -9.98 3.73 -5.13
CA TRP A 29 -11.07 2.92 -4.60
C TRP A 29 -12.09 2.59 -5.69
N ALA A 30 -12.77 1.46 -5.55
CA ALA A 30 -13.81 1.02 -6.47
C ALA A 30 -14.79 0.05 -5.79
N ARG A 31 -15.94 -0.18 -6.40
CA ARG A 31 -16.92 -1.19 -5.98
C ARG A 31 -16.61 -2.54 -6.63
N LEU A 32 -16.36 -2.52 -7.94
CA LEU A 32 -16.26 -3.73 -8.75
C LEU A 32 -14.82 -4.20 -8.99
N THR A 33 -13.90 -3.27 -9.31
CA THR A 33 -12.56 -3.69 -9.76
C THR A 33 -11.75 -4.34 -8.64
N GLN A 34 -11.06 -5.42 -9.01
CA GLN A 34 -10.18 -6.14 -8.09
C GLN A 34 -8.76 -5.58 -8.03
N THR A 35 -8.49 -4.47 -8.72
CA THR A 35 -7.16 -3.83 -8.74
C THR A 35 -7.11 -2.55 -7.92
N ALA A 36 -8.24 -2.10 -7.36
CA ALA A 36 -8.29 -0.94 -6.47
C ALA A 36 -7.67 -1.25 -5.09
N LEU A 37 -7.10 -0.23 -4.45
CA LEU A 37 -6.54 -0.33 -3.10
C LEU A 37 -7.64 -0.57 -2.07
N ILE A 38 -8.71 0.22 -2.16
CA ILE A 38 -9.91 0.05 -1.34
C ILE A 38 -11.03 -0.50 -2.22
N ARG A 39 -11.70 -1.54 -1.75
CA ARG A 39 -12.90 -2.06 -2.40
C ARG A 39 -14.13 -1.91 -1.50
N VAL A 40 -15.26 -1.57 -2.12
CA VAL A 40 -16.57 -1.44 -1.46
C VAL A 40 -17.52 -2.48 -2.07
N PRO A 41 -17.46 -3.76 -1.63
CA PRO A 41 -18.10 -4.87 -2.33
C PRO A 41 -19.64 -4.88 -2.25
N SER A 42 -20.21 -4.31 -1.19
CA SER A 42 -21.64 -4.37 -0.88
C SER A 42 -22.16 -2.97 -0.56
N TRP A 43 -22.84 -2.35 -1.52
CA TRP A 43 -23.62 -1.14 -1.30
C TRP A 43 -24.97 -1.25 -2.00
N GLY A 44 -26.05 -1.24 -1.22
CA GLY A 44 -27.41 -1.25 -1.72
C GLY A 44 -28.44 -1.13 -0.59
N PRO A 45 -29.74 -0.99 -0.92
CA PRO A 45 -30.81 -0.76 0.07
C PRO A 45 -30.91 -1.84 1.15
N SER A 46 -30.47 -3.07 0.87
CA SER A 46 -30.45 -4.19 1.81
C SER A 46 -29.19 -4.29 2.67
N THR A 47 -28.15 -3.49 2.39
CA THR A 47 -26.88 -3.47 3.14
C THR A 47 -26.59 -2.10 3.75
N GLU A 48 -27.59 -1.21 3.83
CA GLU A 48 -27.45 0.14 4.40
C GLU A 48 -26.90 0.11 5.84
N SER A 49 -27.19 -0.94 6.61
CA SER A 49 -26.70 -1.10 7.97
C SER A 49 -25.28 -1.69 8.09
N THR A 50 -24.71 -2.21 7.01
CA THR A 50 -23.39 -2.87 7.00
C THR A 50 -22.65 -2.57 5.69
N VAL A 51 -22.04 -1.39 5.60
CA VAL A 51 -21.10 -1.07 4.52
C VAL A 51 -19.72 -1.55 4.91
N GLU A 52 -19.10 -2.37 4.06
CA GLU A 52 -17.76 -2.91 4.27
C GLU A 52 -16.73 -2.19 3.39
N LEU A 53 -15.55 -1.93 3.96
CA LEU A 53 -14.39 -1.42 3.24
C LEU A 53 -13.27 -2.46 3.28
N GLU A 54 -12.86 -2.95 2.12
CA GLU A 54 -11.80 -3.94 1.97
C GLU A 54 -10.48 -3.23 1.59
N LEU A 55 -9.50 -3.19 2.50
CA LEU A 55 -8.15 -2.70 2.22
C LEU A 55 -7.28 -3.84 1.68
N ARG A 56 -6.74 -3.69 0.45
CA ARG A 56 -6.18 -4.80 -0.35
C ARG A 56 -4.67 -4.81 -0.51
N SER A 57 -3.99 -3.77 -0.03
CA SER A 57 -2.53 -3.76 0.00
C SER A 57 -1.90 -4.72 1.03
N PRO A 58 -2.49 -4.99 2.21
CA PRO A 58 -1.85 -5.86 3.20
C PRO A 58 -1.58 -7.26 2.64
N ASP A 59 -0.48 -7.85 3.07
CA ASP A 59 -0.20 -9.28 2.88
C ASP A 59 -0.02 -10.00 4.22
N ASN A 60 0.14 -11.32 4.16
CA ASN A 60 0.25 -12.18 5.34
C ASN A 60 1.57 -12.01 6.11
N MET A 61 2.51 -11.18 5.64
CA MET A 61 3.74 -10.88 6.36
C MET A 61 3.57 -9.70 7.31
N ALA A 62 2.48 -8.93 7.18
CA ALA A 62 2.15 -7.83 8.07
C ALA A 62 1.88 -8.31 9.50
N ASN A 63 2.38 -7.57 10.49
CA ASN A 63 1.90 -7.73 11.86
C ASN A 63 0.45 -7.20 11.91
N PRO A 64 -0.54 -8.06 12.25
CA PRO A 64 -1.96 -7.68 12.16
C PRO A 64 -2.33 -6.53 13.12
N TYR A 65 -1.65 -6.43 14.27
CA TYR A 65 -1.89 -5.34 15.23
C TYR A 65 -1.43 -4.00 14.66
N LEU A 66 -0.23 -3.96 14.09
CA LEU A 66 0.31 -2.74 13.48
C LEU A 66 -0.50 -2.35 12.25
N ALA A 67 -0.87 -3.32 11.41
CA ALA A 67 -1.69 -3.10 10.22
C ALA A 67 -3.07 -2.51 10.56
N LEU A 68 -3.74 -3.03 11.59
CA LEU A 68 -5.01 -2.49 12.05
C LEU A 68 -4.86 -1.07 12.62
N ALA A 69 -3.82 -0.82 13.42
CA ALA A 69 -3.56 0.49 14.00
C ALA A 69 -3.40 1.58 12.94
N VAL A 70 -2.56 1.34 11.92
CA VAL A 70 -2.30 2.32 10.86
C VAL A 70 -3.49 2.51 9.92
N ALA A 71 -4.25 1.45 9.65
CA ALA A 71 -5.46 1.53 8.83
C ALA A 71 -6.54 2.36 9.53
N LEU A 72 -6.77 2.11 10.83
CA LEU A 72 -7.74 2.86 11.63
C LEU A 72 -7.32 4.32 11.78
N ALA A 73 -6.04 4.59 12.09
CA ALA A 73 -5.54 5.96 12.20
C ALA A 73 -5.71 6.74 10.89
N SER A 74 -5.40 6.12 9.75
CA SER A 74 -5.60 6.72 8.42
C SER A 74 -7.06 7.04 8.13
N ALA A 75 -7.98 6.12 8.44
CA ALA A 75 -9.41 6.33 8.25
C ALA A 75 -9.94 7.45 9.17
N MET A 76 -9.54 7.46 10.43
CA MET A 76 -9.96 8.48 11.39
C MET A 76 -9.45 9.87 11.01
N ASP A 77 -8.21 10.00 10.52
CA ASP A 77 -7.66 11.27 10.05
C ASP A 77 -8.45 11.83 8.86
N GLY A 78 -8.78 10.99 7.88
CA GLY A 78 -9.63 11.37 6.75
C GLY A 78 -11.00 11.90 7.19
N ILE A 79 -11.65 11.21 8.14
CA ILE A 79 -12.93 11.64 8.71
C ILE A 79 -12.80 13.00 9.43
N ARG A 80 -11.77 13.17 10.28
CA ARG A 80 -11.54 14.42 11.02
C ARG A 80 -11.30 15.61 10.11
N ARG A 81 -10.63 15.38 8.98
CA ARG A 81 -10.32 16.40 7.97
C ARG A 81 -11.45 16.63 6.97
N ALA A 82 -12.56 15.88 7.08
CA ALA A 82 -13.62 15.84 6.08
C ALA A 82 -13.07 15.64 4.66
N GLN A 83 -12.07 14.76 4.53
CA GLN A 83 -11.44 14.48 3.25
C GLN A 83 -12.33 13.60 2.40
N GLU A 84 -12.83 14.17 1.30
CA GLU A 84 -13.56 13.42 0.29
C GLU A 84 -12.60 12.52 -0.51
N PRO A 85 -12.94 11.23 -0.74
CA PRO A 85 -12.17 10.40 -1.63
C PRO A 85 -12.30 10.89 -3.08
N GLN A 86 -11.31 10.56 -3.92
CA GLN A 86 -11.40 10.80 -5.36
C GLN A 86 -12.58 10.03 -5.98
N LEU A 87 -12.92 10.31 -7.24
CA LEU A 87 -13.98 9.57 -7.93
C LEU A 87 -13.64 8.06 -8.01
N ALA A 88 -14.67 7.23 -7.86
CA ALA A 88 -14.52 5.78 -7.90
C ALA A 88 -13.93 5.32 -9.24
N SER A 89 -12.93 4.45 -9.19
CA SER A 89 -12.29 3.85 -10.37
C SER A 89 -13.05 2.61 -10.88
N ASP A 90 -14.39 2.66 -10.88
CA ASP A 90 -15.25 1.54 -11.31
C ASP A 90 -15.21 1.30 -12.82
N GLU A 91 -14.69 2.26 -13.59
CA GLU A 91 -14.52 2.12 -15.03
C GLU A 91 -13.43 1.10 -15.35
N SER A 92 -13.83 -0.04 -15.93
CA SER A 92 -12.95 -1.06 -16.51
C SER A 92 -12.05 -0.54 -17.66
N LEU A 93 -12.15 0.76 -17.99
CA LEU A 93 -11.54 1.41 -19.14
C LEU A 93 -10.23 2.12 -18.82
N ILE A 94 -9.87 2.30 -17.55
CA ILE A 94 -8.52 2.75 -17.23
C ILE A 94 -7.58 1.58 -17.47
N ARG A 95 -7.01 1.52 -18.67
CA ARG A 95 -5.71 0.87 -18.85
C ARG A 95 -4.84 1.47 -17.76
N HIS A 96 -4.48 0.66 -16.77
CA HIS A 96 -3.71 1.08 -15.61
C HIS A 96 -2.26 1.42 -16.03
N ASP A 97 -2.04 2.17 -17.11
CA ASP A 97 -0.73 2.74 -17.36
C ASP A 97 -0.49 3.84 -16.32
N ASP A 98 0.74 3.92 -15.82
CA ASP A 98 1.09 4.81 -14.71
C ASP A 98 1.00 6.28 -15.15
N GLU A 99 1.04 6.57 -16.46
CA GLU A 99 0.96 7.94 -17.01
C GLU A 99 -0.46 8.52 -16.92
N GLU A 100 -1.49 7.73 -17.27
CA GLU A 100 -2.89 8.11 -17.18
C GLU A 100 -3.31 8.29 -15.72
N MET A 101 -2.88 7.38 -14.84
CA MET A 101 -3.10 7.51 -13.41
C MET A 101 -2.47 8.79 -12.86
N ALA A 102 -1.26 9.15 -13.32
CA ALA A 102 -0.61 10.40 -12.96
C ALA A 102 -1.37 11.63 -13.51
N ARG A 103 -1.90 11.58 -14.75
CA ARG A 103 -2.76 12.64 -15.32
C ARG A 103 -4.02 12.87 -14.50
N LEU A 104 -4.57 11.81 -13.92
CA LEU A 104 -5.74 11.84 -13.02
C LEU A 104 -5.38 12.24 -11.58
N GLY A 105 -4.11 12.55 -11.29
CA GLY A 105 -3.65 12.93 -9.96
C GLY A 105 -3.64 11.76 -8.96
N VAL A 106 -3.67 10.52 -9.44
CA VAL A 106 -3.64 9.33 -8.59
C VAL A 106 -2.19 8.91 -8.39
N GLN A 107 -1.79 8.86 -7.12
CA GLN A 107 -0.43 8.49 -6.77
C GLN A 107 -0.23 6.95 -6.81
N PRO A 108 0.90 6.47 -7.35
CA PRO A 108 1.26 5.07 -7.23
C PRO A 108 1.62 4.72 -5.78
N LEU A 109 1.36 3.47 -5.41
CA LEU A 109 1.89 2.89 -4.18
C LEU A 109 3.42 2.76 -4.29
N PRO A 110 4.14 2.77 -3.15
CA PRO A 110 5.56 2.44 -3.14
C PRO A 110 5.85 1.13 -3.90
N GLN A 111 6.81 1.15 -4.81
CA GLN A 111 7.14 0.00 -5.67
C GLN A 111 8.22 -0.90 -5.08
N THR A 112 8.94 -0.42 -4.07
CA THR A 112 9.95 -1.19 -3.33
C THR A 112 9.81 -0.99 -1.83
N LEU A 113 10.40 -1.91 -1.05
CA LEU A 113 10.52 -1.74 0.40
C LEU A 113 11.28 -0.45 0.73
N GLY A 114 12.32 -0.11 -0.04
CA GLY A 114 13.06 1.14 0.12
C GLY A 114 12.16 2.38 0.02
N ASP A 115 11.34 2.47 -1.02
CA ASP A 115 10.42 3.60 -1.24
C ASP A 115 9.40 3.71 -0.10
N ALA A 116 8.89 2.57 0.37
CA ALA A 116 7.91 2.54 1.43
C ALA A 116 8.51 2.97 2.77
N LEU A 117 9.76 2.56 3.06
CA LEU A 117 10.49 3.00 4.25
C LEU A 117 10.84 4.48 4.21
N GLY A 118 11.15 5.03 3.03
CA GLY A 118 11.28 6.47 2.83
C GLY A 118 9.97 7.19 3.13
N ALA A 119 8.87 6.73 2.52
CA ALA A 119 7.55 7.29 2.76
C ALA A 119 7.12 7.20 4.23
N LEU A 120 7.39 6.10 4.94
CA LEU A 120 7.08 5.94 6.36
C LEU A 120 7.87 6.91 7.23
N ALA A 121 9.15 7.16 6.92
CA ALA A 121 9.99 8.07 7.69
C ALA A 121 9.47 9.52 7.67
N GLU A 122 8.75 9.91 6.62
CA GLU A 122 8.19 11.25 6.41
C GLU A 122 6.69 11.35 6.76
N ASP A 123 6.03 10.24 7.12
CA ASP A 123 4.58 10.18 7.34
C ASP A 123 4.23 10.40 8.81
N ASN A 124 4.08 11.67 9.21
CA ASN A 124 3.79 12.05 10.59
C ASN A 124 2.55 11.37 11.17
N LEU A 125 1.49 11.17 10.37
CA LEU A 125 0.27 10.52 10.85
C LEU A 125 0.54 9.08 11.29
N ILE A 126 1.30 8.34 10.47
CA ILE A 126 1.62 6.95 10.78
C ILE A 126 2.60 6.86 11.94
N ARG A 127 3.56 7.80 12.03
CA ARG A 127 4.48 7.90 13.16
C ARG A 127 3.75 8.18 14.48
N GLU A 128 2.83 9.13 14.50
CA GLU A 128 1.98 9.42 15.66
C GLU A 128 1.11 8.22 16.05
N ALA A 129 0.55 7.50 15.07
CA ALA A 129 -0.31 6.35 15.32
C ALA A 129 0.41 5.16 15.99
N LEU A 130 1.69 4.94 15.64
CA LEU A 130 2.49 3.83 16.18
C LEU A 130 3.38 4.26 17.37
N GLY A 131 3.68 5.55 17.47
CA GLY A 131 4.69 6.11 18.36
C GLY A 131 6.09 6.07 17.75
N ASP A 132 6.86 7.14 17.96
CA ASP A 132 8.20 7.32 17.37
C ASP A 132 9.13 6.15 17.65
N TYR A 133 9.14 5.63 18.88
CA TYR A 133 10.00 4.49 19.25
C TYR A 133 9.73 3.26 18.38
N VAL A 134 8.46 2.88 18.18
CA VAL A 134 8.09 1.71 17.38
C VAL A 134 8.44 1.95 15.92
N CYS A 135 8.13 3.13 15.38
CA CYS A 135 8.46 3.50 14.01
C CYS A 135 9.97 3.49 13.76
N ASP A 136 10.77 4.02 14.67
CA ASP A 136 12.23 4.09 14.49
C ASP A 136 12.88 2.72 14.57
N GLN A 137 12.44 1.85 15.49
CA GLN A 137 12.89 0.45 15.54
C GLN A 137 12.47 -0.32 14.29
N PHE A 138 11.24 -0.11 13.81
CA PHE A 138 10.76 -0.72 12.57
C PHE A 138 11.61 -0.29 11.37
N LEU A 139 11.85 1.03 11.22
CA LEU A 139 12.68 1.59 10.16
C LEU A 139 14.11 1.04 10.22
N LEU A 140 14.71 0.94 11.42
CA LEU A 140 16.05 0.40 11.61
C LEU A 140 16.16 -1.04 11.09
N VAL A 141 15.28 -1.93 11.57
CA VAL A 141 15.27 -3.35 11.20
C VAL A 141 15.00 -3.53 9.71
N LYS A 142 14.03 -2.81 9.17
CA LYS A 142 13.63 -2.96 7.75
C LYS A 142 14.59 -2.31 6.77
N ARG A 143 15.31 -1.26 7.16
CA ARG A 143 16.43 -0.74 6.36
C ARG A 143 17.58 -1.72 6.30
N ALA A 144 17.86 -2.46 7.38
CA ALA A 144 18.86 -3.53 7.35
C ALA A 144 18.44 -4.65 6.37
N GLU A 145 17.20 -5.15 6.45
CA GLU A 145 16.66 -6.13 5.49
C GLU A 145 16.78 -5.64 4.03
N TRP A 146 16.39 -4.39 3.77
CA TRP A 146 16.47 -3.80 2.44
C TRP A 146 17.91 -3.69 1.92
N ASN A 147 18.84 -3.27 2.78
CA ASN A 147 20.26 -3.15 2.43
C ASN A 147 20.90 -4.52 2.15
N ASP A 148 20.48 -5.56 2.85
CA ASP A 148 20.99 -6.91 2.63
C ASP A 148 20.46 -7.48 1.31
N TYR A 149 19.17 -7.29 1.02
CA TYR A 149 18.59 -7.66 -0.27
C TYR A 149 19.28 -6.97 -1.45
N ARG A 150 19.52 -5.65 -1.36
CA ARG A 150 20.17 -4.89 -2.45
C ARG A 150 21.61 -5.28 -2.73
N ARG A 151 22.29 -5.91 -1.75
CA ARG A 151 23.68 -6.39 -1.89
C ARG A 151 23.75 -7.83 -2.40
N TYR A 152 22.62 -8.54 -2.42
CA TYR A 152 22.56 -9.92 -2.84
C TYR A 152 22.49 -10.03 -4.37
N VAL A 153 23.48 -10.69 -4.98
CA VAL A 153 23.46 -11.03 -6.41
C VAL A 153 22.70 -12.34 -6.61
N SER A 154 21.47 -12.21 -7.10
CA SER A 154 20.54 -13.32 -7.29
C SER A 154 20.95 -14.25 -8.46
N PRO A 155 20.47 -15.51 -8.46
CA PRO A 155 20.66 -16.39 -9.60
C PRO A 155 20.16 -15.81 -10.92
N TRP A 156 19.05 -15.04 -10.90
CA TRP A 156 18.52 -14.35 -12.08
C TRP A 156 19.51 -13.32 -12.65
N GLU A 157 20.18 -12.54 -11.80
CA GLU A 157 21.20 -11.59 -12.25
C GLU A 157 22.41 -12.31 -12.85
N ARG A 158 22.85 -13.42 -12.24
CA ARG A 158 23.97 -14.22 -12.75
C ARG A 158 23.65 -14.85 -14.09
N GLU A 159 22.45 -15.40 -14.25
CA GLU A 159 22.01 -15.97 -15.53
C GLU A 159 21.87 -14.91 -16.62
N ARG A 160 21.45 -13.69 -16.25
CA ARG A 160 21.18 -12.61 -17.21
C ARG A 160 22.42 -11.84 -17.65
N TYR A 161 23.41 -11.70 -16.77
CA TYR A 161 24.58 -10.83 -16.95
C TYR A 161 25.93 -11.51 -16.70
N GLY A 162 25.95 -12.75 -16.23
CA GLY A 162 27.17 -13.45 -15.78
C GLY A 162 28.03 -14.05 -16.87
N ASP A 163 27.98 -13.50 -18.10
CA ASP A 163 28.95 -13.80 -19.17
C ASP A 163 30.32 -13.18 -18.85
#